data_AF-A0AAV1IUZ7-F1
#
_entry.id   AF-A0AAV1IUZ7-F1
#
_cell.length_a   1.000
_cell.length_b   1.000
_cell.length_c   1.000
_cell.angle_alpha   90.00
_cell.angle_beta   90.00
_cell.angle_gamma   90.00
#
_symmetry.space_group_name_H-M   'P 1'
#
loop_
_entity.id
_entity.type
_entity.pdbx_description
1 polymer ?
#
loop_
_entity_poly.entity_id
_entity_poly.type
_entity_poly.pdbx_seq_one_letter_code
_entity_poly.pdbx_strand_id
1 'polypeptide(L)'
;MNSIAKVTSEEGNIEEHFDPIIDIIDYLVRCAEISFKNSPSQEGNRSADKTKYAYDLFYKSPIDFLLQFGKYLCPSHLKHFETLHLYKNDKEFEKCVTELKLYHSEENKHKRIRNRRYKAIQDLQNNSDYFSEKQMMYRNPLLYEELIGQYLTDEEIKIRDSADSENLTLLTLILDTVDRNQLRENRNLQMQMEDAATSFDITQDEKAKNNEKNTKKKQWGDFDVPDTEDIQKPEPRKQMMINANERNLLREEFLQEMYSSFMEGRDIEFDYNSVDHNEEYDDLAKLSQDAEDKYFDSEGNDSQTLEEHMALVNEYGSKTRGDDNVDPLDVFMERISNKLSKNS
;
A
#
# COMPACT_ATOMS: atom_id res chain seq x y z
N MET A 1 -41.46 36.93 38.15
CA MET A 1 -42.77 36.54 38.71
C MET A 1 -43.43 35.59 37.71
N ASN A 2 -43.91 34.46 38.23
CA ASN A 2 -44.80 33.45 37.62
C ASN A 2 -44.15 32.52 36.56
N SER A 3 -44.22 31.19 36.65
CA SER A 3 -44.94 30.32 37.59
C SER A 3 -44.27 28.94 37.63
N ILE A 4 -44.04 28.46 38.85
CA ILE A 4 -43.70 27.09 39.18
C ILE A 4 -45.01 26.29 39.17
N ALA A 5 -45.12 25.31 38.28
CA ALA A 5 -46.13 24.26 38.37
C ALA A 5 -45.42 22.92 38.59
N LYS A 6 -45.67 22.34 39.76
CA LYS A 6 -45.16 21.08 40.27
C LYS A 6 -46.25 20.02 40.01
N VAL A 7 -45.94 19.00 39.22
CA VAL A 7 -46.74 17.77 39.01
C VAL A 7 -45.70 16.65 38.83
N THR A 8 -45.24 16.04 39.94
CA THR A 8 -45.60 14.67 40.38
C THR A 8 -45.31 13.60 39.34
N SER A 9 -44.14 12.96 39.51
CA SER A 9 -43.88 11.51 39.44
C SER A 9 -44.97 10.66 38.78
N GLU A 10 -44.75 10.33 37.51
CA GLU A 10 -45.17 9.07 36.90
C GLU A 10 -43.92 8.44 36.28
N GLU A 11 -43.70 7.18 36.64
CA GLU A 11 -42.63 6.31 36.18
C GLU A 11 -42.79 6.09 34.66
N GLY A 12 -42.21 7.01 33.89
CA GLY A 12 -42.10 6.89 32.44
C GLY A 12 -40.85 6.07 32.11
N ASN A 13 -41.05 4.98 31.38
CA ASN A 13 -40.04 4.27 30.59
C ASN A 13 -39.00 5.28 30.06
N ILE A 14 -37.79 5.22 30.58
CA ILE A 14 -36.62 5.76 29.91
C ILE A 14 -36.36 4.77 28.77
N GLU A 15 -37.07 4.95 27.64
CA GLU A 15 -36.49 4.51 26.38
C GLU A 15 -35.17 5.27 26.29
N GLU A 16 -34.07 4.58 26.59
CA GLU A 16 -32.73 5.06 26.31
C GLU A 16 -32.72 5.44 24.84
N HIS A 17 -32.79 6.74 24.59
CA HIS A 17 -32.74 7.31 23.25
C HIS A 17 -31.32 7.03 22.76
N PHE A 18 -31.13 5.89 22.13
CA PHE A 18 -29.85 5.39 21.67
C PHE A 18 -29.40 6.30 20.53
N ASP A 19 -28.59 7.29 20.85
CA ASP A 19 -28.02 8.17 19.85
C ASP A 19 -26.83 7.43 19.22
N PRO A 20 -26.92 6.97 17.96
CA PRO A 20 -25.85 6.21 17.31
C PRO A 20 -24.55 7.01 17.21
N ILE A 21 -24.62 8.33 17.37
CA ILE A 21 -23.46 9.21 17.42
C ILE A 21 -22.63 8.95 18.69
N ILE A 22 -23.26 8.47 19.80
CA ILE A 22 -22.56 8.21 21.08
C ILE A 22 -21.63 7.04 20.89
N ASP A 23 -22.13 6.00 20.24
CA ASP A 23 -21.34 4.83 19.90
C ASP A 23 -20.23 5.14 18.91
N ILE A 24 -20.48 5.99 17.92
CA ILE A 24 -19.46 6.41 16.96
C ILE A 24 -18.35 7.18 17.66
N ILE A 25 -18.70 8.11 18.55
CA ILE A 25 -17.71 8.88 19.31
C ILE A 25 -16.97 7.98 20.32
N ASP A 26 -17.67 7.06 20.98
CA ASP A 26 -17.04 6.10 21.89
C ASP A 26 -16.08 5.16 21.13
N TYR A 27 -16.46 4.70 19.93
CA TYR A 27 -15.58 3.97 19.02
C TYR A 27 -14.33 4.79 18.68
N LEU A 28 -14.48 6.06 18.28
CA LEU A 28 -13.35 6.95 17.98
C LEU A 28 -12.43 7.13 19.19
N VAL A 29 -12.98 7.25 20.39
CA VAL A 29 -12.18 7.41 21.61
C VAL A 29 -11.45 6.12 22.00
N ARG A 30 -12.01 4.95 21.68
CA ARG A 30 -11.35 3.64 21.83
C ARG A 30 -10.26 3.41 20.78
N CYS A 31 -10.37 4.00 19.58
CA CYS A 31 -9.29 4.05 18.60
C CYS A 31 -8.14 4.93 19.15
N ALA A 32 -7.18 4.29 19.81
CA ALA A 32 -6.18 4.93 20.68
C ALA A 32 -5.17 5.88 19.99
N GLU A 33 -5.25 6.08 18.68
CA GLU A 33 -4.32 6.90 17.88
C GLU A 33 -4.83 8.30 17.55
N ILE A 34 -6.07 8.64 17.93
CA ILE A 34 -6.63 9.95 17.58
C ILE A 34 -6.02 11.03 18.48
N SER A 35 -5.22 11.92 17.89
CA SER A 35 -4.71 13.11 18.56
C SER A 35 -5.81 14.17 18.67
N PHE A 36 -6.52 14.20 19.79
CA PHE A 36 -7.42 15.30 20.16
C PHE A 36 -6.58 16.52 20.58
N LYS A 37 -5.96 17.19 19.61
CA LYS A 37 -4.97 18.27 19.82
C LYS A 37 -5.47 19.52 20.59
N ASN A 38 -6.76 19.60 20.92
CA ASN A 38 -7.36 20.78 21.56
C ASN A 38 -7.76 20.60 23.04
N SER A 39 -7.34 19.54 23.72
CA SER A 39 -7.57 19.43 25.18
C SER A 39 -6.48 20.16 25.96
N PRO A 40 -6.80 21.22 26.73
CA PRO A 40 -5.82 21.90 27.56
C PRO A 40 -5.46 20.98 28.74
N SER A 41 -4.28 20.38 28.67
CA SER A 41 -3.50 19.87 29.80
C SER A 41 -4.04 18.63 30.55
N GLN A 42 -3.10 17.72 30.86
CA GLN A 42 -3.15 16.63 31.85
C GLN A 42 -3.51 15.23 31.31
N GLU A 43 -2.48 14.38 31.27
CA GLU A 43 -2.41 13.00 30.81
C GLU A 43 -3.17 11.98 31.68
N GLY A 44 -4.12 12.40 32.51
CA GLY A 44 -4.61 11.58 33.63
C GLY A 44 -5.95 10.86 33.46
N ASN A 45 -6.93 11.40 32.72
CA ASN A 45 -8.32 10.87 32.73
C ASN A 45 -8.95 10.89 31.32
N ARG A 46 -8.33 10.11 30.41
CA ARG A 46 -8.22 10.37 28.97
C ARG A 46 -9.39 9.97 28.04
N SER A 47 -10.55 9.51 28.51
CA SER A 47 -11.64 9.02 27.60
C SER A 47 -12.91 9.88 27.65
N ALA A 48 -13.54 10.02 28.83
CA ALA A 48 -14.83 10.71 28.96
C ALA A 48 -14.80 12.20 28.57
N ASP A 49 -13.69 12.90 28.82
CA ASP A 49 -13.53 14.31 28.45
C ASP A 49 -13.34 14.48 26.93
N LYS A 50 -12.72 13.50 26.27
CA LYS A 50 -12.62 13.46 24.80
C LYS A 50 -13.97 13.20 24.17
N THR A 51 -14.75 12.27 24.74
CA THR A 51 -16.13 12.00 24.33
C THR A 51 -16.94 13.30 24.40
N LYS A 52 -16.93 14.00 25.53
CA LYS A 52 -17.65 15.28 25.70
C LYS A 52 -17.20 16.37 24.70
N TYR A 53 -15.90 16.49 24.44
CA TYR A 53 -15.38 17.43 23.46
C TYR A 53 -15.86 17.11 22.04
N ALA A 54 -15.75 15.85 21.62
CA ALA A 54 -16.23 15.39 20.33
C ALA A 54 -17.75 15.60 20.17
N TYR A 55 -18.48 15.39 21.26
CA TYR A 55 -19.91 15.68 21.39
C TYR A 55 -20.25 17.13 21.14
N ASP A 56 -19.58 18.03 21.88
CA ASP A 56 -19.78 19.47 21.76
C ASP A 56 -19.37 19.98 20.38
N LEU A 57 -18.29 19.44 19.80
CA LEU A 57 -17.87 19.76 18.43
C LEU A 57 -18.90 19.33 17.39
N PHE A 58 -19.48 18.13 17.53
CA PHE A 58 -20.49 17.64 16.60
C PHE A 58 -21.75 18.51 16.61
N TYR A 59 -22.24 18.91 17.79
CA TYR A 59 -23.44 19.76 17.88
C TYR A 59 -23.19 21.21 17.48
N LYS A 60 -21.96 21.72 17.60
CA LYS A 60 -21.58 23.06 17.14
C LYS A 60 -21.35 23.11 15.63
N SER A 61 -20.63 22.13 15.11
CA SER A 61 -20.11 22.10 13.73
C SER A 61 -19.90 20.65 13.26
N PRO A 62 -20.94 20.01 12.71
CA PRO A 62 -20.86 18.63 12.22
C PRO A 62 -19.83 18.43 11.10
N ILE A 63 -19.65 19.44 10.25
CA ILE A 63 -18.69 19.40 9.14
C ILE A 63 -17.26 19.35 9.68
N ASP A 64 -16.91 20.21 10.65
CA ASP A 64 -15.59 20.22 11.26
C ASP A 64 -15.29 18.91 11.99
N PHE A 65 -16.30 18.31 12.61
CA PHE A 65 -16.19 16.97 13.20
C PHE A 65 -15.84 15.92 12.14
N LEU A 66 -16.53 15.93 10.99
CA LEU A 66 -16.25 15.00 9.89
C LEU A 66 -14.89 15.25 9.24
N LEU A 67 -14.46 16.49 9.08
CA LEU A 67 -13.14 16.81 8.54
C LEU A 67 -12.01 16.34 9.47
N GLN A 68 -12.21 16.48 10.78
CA GLN A 68 -11.19 16.10 11.77
C GLN A 68 -11.15 14.60 12.06
N PHE A 69 -12.31 13.96 12.21
CA PHE A 69 -12.42 12.56 12.66
C PHE A 69 -12.88 11.59 11.57
N GLY A 70 -13.30 12.09 10.41
CA GLY A 70 -13.85 11.28 9.32
C GLY A 70 -12.89 10.22 8.80
N LYS A 71 -11.58 10.47 8.86
CA LYS A 71 -10.53 9.51 8.47
C LYS A 71 -10.55 8.23 9.30
N TYR A 72 -11.00 8.30 10.55
CA TYR A 72 -11.00 7.18 11.51
C TYR A 72 -12.36 6.47 11.61
N LEU A 73 -13.36 6.91 10.84
CA LEU A 73 -14.70 6.32 10.85
C LEU A 73 -14.75 5.01 10.05
N CYS A 74 -15.63 4.09 10.44
CA CYS A 74 -15.95 2.92 9.63
C CYS A 74 -17.03 3.22 8.58
N PRO A 75 -17.12 2.43 7.49
CA PRO A 75 -18.19 2.54 6.49
C PRO A 75 -19.60 2.41 7.08
N SER A 76 -19.76 1.63 8.17
CA SER A 76 -21.02 1.49 8.91
C SER A 76 -21.43 2.80 9.59
N HIS A 77 -20.48 3.57 10.13
CA HIS A 77 -20.72 4.84 10.79
C HIS A 77 -21.17 5.91 9.77
N LEU A 78 -20.60 5.91 8.56
CA LEU A 78 -20.98 6.83 7.48
C LEU A 78 -22.44 6.70 7.03
N LYS A 79 -23.03 5.50 7.12
CA LYS A 79 -24.47 5.29 6.82
C LYS A 79 -25.39 6.03 7.81
N HIS A 80 -24.94 6.20 9.06
CA HIS A 80 -25.71 6.94 10.06
C HIS A 80 -25.74 8.43 9.74
N PHE A 81 -24.61 8.99 9.27
CA PHE A 81 -24.55 10.40 8.86
C PHE A 81 -25.41 10.71 7.63
N GLU A 82 -25.63 9.75 6.72
CA GLU A 82 -26.55 9.88 5.59
C GLU A 82 -28.03 9.86 6.01
N THR A 83 -28.34 9.11 7.07
CA THR A 83 -29.72 8.97 7.59
C THR A 83 -30.11 10.15 8.49
N LEU A 84 -29.15 10.99 8.90
CA LEU A 84 -29.41 12.18 9.71
C LEU A 84 -30.22 13.22 8.92
N HIS A 85 -31.53 13.22 9.17
CA HIS A 85 -32.47 14.16 8.55
C HIS A 85 -32.20 15.63 8.89
N LEU A 86 -31.48 15.91 9.98
CA LEU A 86 -31.15 17.26 10.46
C LEU A 86 -30.29 18.06 9.46
N TYR A 87 -29.46 17.38 8.67
CA TYR A 87 -28.49 18.01 7.75
C TYR A 87 -28.74 17.69 6.27
N LYS A 88 -29.90 17.10 5.95
CA LYS A 88 -30.27 16.68 4.58
C LYS A 88 -30.35 17.86 3.58
N ASN A 89 -30.55 19.08 4.07
CA ASN A 89 -30.62 20.28 3.23
C ASN A 89 -29.27 20.98 3.09
N ASP A 90 -28.24 20.54 3.82
CA ASP A 90 -26.91 21.13 3.76
C ASP A 90 -26.06 20.41 2.71
N LYS A 91 -25.88 21.08 1.57
CA LYS A 91 -25.11 20.56 0.44
C LYS A 91 -23.65 20.36 0.78
N GLU A 92 -23.09 21.12 1.71
CA GLU A 92 -21.68 21.01 2.10
C GLU A 92 -21.46 19.77 2.97
N PHE A 93 -22.39 19.51 3.88
CA PHE A 93 -22.41 18.30 4.69
C PHE A 93 -22.57 17.03 3.82
N GLU A 94 -23.50 17.04 2.87
CA GLU A 94 -23.72 15.92 1.95
C GLU A 94 -22.45 15.63 1.13
N LYS A 95 -21.80 16.67 0.59
CA LYS A 95 -20.51 16.52 -0.12
C LYS A 95 -19.45 15.88 0.77
N CYS A 96 -19.26 16.38 1.99
CA CYS A 96 -18.27 15.84 2.93
C CYS A 96 -18.52 14.35 3.21
N VAL A 97 -19.78 13.94 3.43
CA VAL A 97 -20.13 12.52 3.62
C VAL A 97 -19.83 11.69 2.37
N THR A 98 -20.13 12.21 1.17
CA THR A 98 -19.80 11.50 -0.09
C THR A 98 -18.29 11.35 -0.31
N GLU A 99 -17.50 12.39 -0.02
CA GLU A 99 -16.04 12.35 -0.08
C GLU A 99 -15.46 11.34 0.90
N LEU A 100 -15.97 11.29 2.13
CA LEU A 100 -15.55 10.29 3.12
C LEU A 100 -15.93 8.87 2.71
N LYS A 101 -17.09 8.66 2.08
CA LYS A 101 -17.43 7.34 1.50
C LYS A 101 -16.44 6.93 0.41
N LEU A 102 -16.06 7.86 -0.46
CA LEU A 102 -15.03 7.60 -1.47
C LEU A 102 -13.69 7.30 -0.81
N TYR A 103 -13.30 8.05 0.22
CA TYR A 103 -12.06 7.82 0.97
C TYR A 103 -12.04 6.42 1.60
N HIS A 104 -13.14 5.96 2.19
CA HIS A 104 -13.26 4.65 2.82
C HIS A 104 -13.61 3.51 1.86
N SER A 105 -13.73 3.78 0.56
CA SER A 105 -13.88 2.74 -0.46
C SER A 105 -12.62 1.88 -0.52
N GLU A 106 -12.79 0.55 -0.60
CA GLU A 106 -11.65 -0.38 -0.71
C GLU A 106 -10.76 -0.06 -1.92
N GLU A 107 -11.35 0.34 -3.05
CA GLU A 107 -10.57 0.72 -4.24
C GLU A 107 -9.63 1.90 -3.96
N ASN A 108 -10.14 2.96 -3.32
CA ASN A 108 -9.33 4.14 -2.99
C ASN A 108 -8.35 3.86 -1.85
N LYS A 109 -8.72 2.99 -0.90
CA LYS A 109 -7.82 2.51 0.15
C LYS A 109 -6.63 1.75 -0.45
N HIS A 110 -6.89 0.82 -1.38
CA HIS A 110 -5.83 0.10 -2.09
C HIS A 110 -4.95 1.04 -2.92
N LYS A 111 -5.53 2.02 -3.62
CA LYS A 111 -4.75 3.06 -4.33
C LYS A 111 -3.85 3.85 -3.38
N ARG A 112 -4.37 4.31 -2.23
CA ARG A 112 -3.56 5.02 -1.23
C ARG A 112 -2.41 4.15 -0.69
N ILE A 113 -2.70 2.92 -0.30
CA ILE A 113 -1.69 1.97 0.18
C ILE A 113 -0.61 1.76 -0.88
N ARG A 114 -1.01 1.52 -2.14
CA ARG A 114 -0.08 1.33 -3.24
C ARG A 114 0.77 2.57 -3.51
N ASN A 115 0.18 3.77 -3.45
CA ASN A 115 0.91 5.03 -3.62
C ASN A 115 1.89 5.28 -2.46
N ARG A 116 1.50 5.00 -1.21
CA ARG A 116 2.38 5.08 -0.03
C ARG A 116 3.54 4.10 -0.12
N ARG A 117 3.26 2.84 -0.47
CA ARG A 117 4.29 1.81 -0.70
C ARG A 117 5.22 2.19 -1.83
N TYR A 118 4.71 2.77 -2.92
CA TYR A 118 5.55 3.30 -3.99
C TYR A 118 6.50 4.38 -3.50
N LYS A 119 6.01 5.30 -2.65
CA LYS A 119 6.86 6.32 -2.04
C LYS A 119 7.92 5.70 -1.14
N ALA A 120 7.55 4.72 -0.32
CA ALA A 120 8.48 3.97 0.50
C ALA A 120 9.54 3.24 -0.33
N ILE A 121 9.20 2.69 -1.51
CA ILE A 121 10.19 2.12 -2.43
C ILE A 121 11.22 3.17 -2.84
N GLN A 122 10.77 4.36 -3.26
CA GLN A 122 11.68 5.44 -3.66
C GLN A 122 12.61 5.84 -2.51
N ASP A 123 12.08 5.92 -1.29
CA ASP A 123 12.87 6.27 -0.11
C ASP A 123 13.87 5.16 0.26
N LEU A 124 13.45 3.89 0.19
CA LEU A 124 14.29 2.73 0.49
C LEU A 124 15.41 2.55 -0.54
N GLN A 125 15.17 2.86 -1.82
CA GLN A 125 16.19 2.82 -2.87
C GLN A 125 17.30 3.87 -2.66
N ASN A 126 16.94 5.04 -2.13
CA ASN A 126 17.87 6.15 -1.97
C ASN A 126 18.61 6.10 -0.62
N ASN A 127 17.94 5.63 0.44
CA ASN A 127 18.42 5.74 1.81
C ASN A 127 18.85 4.41 2.45
N SER A 128 18.59 3.26 1.81
CA SER A 128 18.87 1.95 2.40
C SER A 128 19.40 0.93 1.38
N ASP A 129 19.94 -0.16 1.90
CA ASP A 129 20.36 -1.32 1.09
C ASP A 129 19.24 -2.34 0.87
N TYR A 130 17.98 -2.02 1.22
CA TYR A 130 16.86 -2.96 1.18
C TYR A 130 16.66 -3.59 -0.21
N PHE A 131 16.74 -2.78 -1.26
CA PHE A 131 16.65 -3.22 -2.65
C PHE A 131 18.02 -3.55 -3.29
N SER A 132 19.06 -3.76 -2.48
CA SER A 132 20.32 -4.32 -2.98
C SER A 132 20.12 -5.78 -3.41
N GLU A 133 20.83 -6.21 -4.45
CA GLU A 133 20.73 -7.59 -4.97
C GLU A 133 20.97 -8.63 -3.86
N LYS A 134 21.93 -8.34 -2.96
CA LYS A 134 22.23 -9.18 -1.80
C LYS A 134 21.03 -9.32 -0.85
N GLN A 135 20.38 -8.21 -0.47
CA GLN A 135 19.21 -8.25 0.43
C GLN A 135 18.00 -8.90 -0.23
N MET A 136 17.77 -8.67 -1.52
CA MET A 136 16.70 -9.33 -2.26
C MET A 136 16.92 -10.85 -2.35
N MET A 137 18.17 -11.29 -2.55
CA MET A 137 18.54 -12.69 -2.54
C MET A 137 18.28 -13.36 -1.18
N TYR A 138 18.57 -12.68 -0.06
CA TYR A 138 18.27 -13.23 1.28
C TYR A 138 16.77 -13.42 1.52
N ARG A 139 15.95 -12.47 1.07
CA ARG A 139 14.49 -12.51 1.21
C ARG A 139 13.84 -13.57 0.33
N ASN A 140 14.29 -13.71 -0.92
CA ASN A 140 13.75 -14.70 -1.84
C ASN A 140 14.86 -15.49 -2.57
N PRO A 141 15.47 -16.48 -1.88
CA PRO A 141 16.60 -17.23 -2.42
C PRO A 141 16.23 -18.19 -3.53
N LEU A 142 14.99 -18.73 -3.57
CA LEU A 142 14.55 -19.59 -4.66
C LEU A 142 14.44 -18.81 -5.97
N LEU A 143 13.69 -17.70 -5.94
CA LEU A 143 13.52 -16.84 -7.11
C LEU A 143 14.87 -16.33 -7.63
N TYR A 144 15.79 -15.99 -6.73
CA TYR A 144 17.14 -15.59 -7.12
C TYR A 144 17.89 -16.71 -7.83
N GLU A 145 17.83 -17.95 -7.32
CA GLU A 145 18.51 -19.08 -7.96
C GLU A 145 17.96 -19.35 -9.35
N GLU A 146 16.64 -19.26 -9.53
CA GLU A 146 15.97 -19.50 -10.81
C GLU A 146 16.28 -18.43 -11.86
N LEU A 147 16.27 -17.15 -11.50
CA LEU A 147 16.47 -16.07 -12.48
C LEU A 147 17.94 -15.71 -12.66
N ILE A 148 18.76 -15.80 -11.62
CA ILE A 148 20.15 -15.31 -11.63
C ILE A 148 21.14 -16.42 -11.30
N GLY A 149 20.95 -17.11 -10.17
CA GLY A 149 21.94 -18.00 -9.57
C GLY A 149 22.39 -19.15 -10.48
N GLN A 150 21.47 -19.77 -11.23
CA GLN A 150 21.77 -20.87 -12.14
C GLN A 150 22.65 -20.50 -13.35
N TYR A 151 22.72 -19.20 -13.67
CA TYR A 151 23.47 -18.66 -14.81
C TYR A 151 24.79 -18.00 -14.41
N LEU A 152 25.11 -17.93 -13.11
CA LEU A 152 26.38 -17.40 -12.64
C LEU A 152 27.52 -18.40 -12.86
N THR A 153 28.69 -17.88 -13.21
CA THR A 153 29.91 -18.69 -13.26
C THR A 153 30.47 -18.95 -11.86
N ASP A 154 31.24 -20.02 -11.69
CA ASP A 154 31.90 -20.33 -10.41
C ASP A 154 32.81 -19.18 -9.91
N GLU A 155 33.38 -18.40 -10.81
CA GLU A 155 34.16 -17.21 -10.47
C GLU A 155 33.27 -16.08 -9.93
N GLU A 156 32.14 -15.81 -10.59
CA GLU A 156 31.17 -14.79 -10.14
C GLU A 156 30.54 -15.16 -8.80
N ILE A 157 30.24 -16.44 -8.59
CA ILE A 157 29.73 -16.94 -7.31
C ILE A 157 30.78 -16.72 -6.22
N LYS A 158 32.06 -17.03 -6.50
CA LYS A 158 33.14 -16.77 -5.52
C LYS A 158 33.28 -15.29 -5.20
N ILE A 159 33.09 -14.39 -6.16
CA ILE A 159 33.13 -12.93 -5.94
C ILE A 159 31.94 -12.49 -5.09
N ARG A 160 30.73 -12.98 -5.40
CA ARG A 160 29.53 -12.69 -4.60
C ARG A 160 29.68 -13.19 -3.16
N ASP A 161 30.24 -14.38 -3.02
CA ASP A 161 30.40 -15.10 -1.76
C ASP A 161 31.70 -14.73 -1.03
N SER A 162 32.60 -13.95 -1.64
CA SER A 162 33.81 -13.52 -0.95
C SER A 162 33.42 -12.44 0.05
N ALA A 163 33.53 -12.76 1.34
CA ALA A 163 33.57 -11.73 2.36
C ALA A 163 34.82 -10.85 2.16
N ASP A 164 34.72 -9.57 2.51
CA ASP A 164 35.82 -8.60 2.40
C ASP A 164 37.08 -9.17 3.06
N SER A 165 38.03 -9.56 2.21
CA SER A 165 39.18 -10.38 2.60
C SER A 165 40.15 -9.67 3.55
N GLU A 166 39.96 -8.36 3.74
CA GLU A 166 40.79 -7.53 4.61
C GLU A 166 40.43 -7.64 6.10
N ASN A 167 39.21 -8.08 6.45
CA ASN A 167 38.72 -8.14 7.85
C ASN A 167 38.06 -9.49 8.23
N LEU A 168 38.55 -10.60 7.66
CA LEU A 168 38.01 -11.94 7.91
C LEU A 168 38.34 -12.41 9.34
N THR A 169 37.41 -12.20 10.27
CA THR A 169 37.48 -12.80 11.62
C THR A 169 36.82 -14.17 11.59
N LEU A 170 37.24 -15.10 12.47
CA LEU A 170 36.59 -16.40 12.63
C LEU A 170 35.07 -16.27 12.86
N LEU A 171 34.65 -15.24 13.60
CA LEU A 171 33.23 -14.91 13.79
C LEU A 171 32.55 -14.59 12.45
N THR A 172 33.18 -13.77 11.59
CA THR A 172 32.65 -13.43 10.26
C THR A 172 32.49 -14.66 9.40
N LEU A 173 33.45 -15.59 9.43
CA LEU A 173 33.35 -16.87 8.71
C LEU A 173 32.20 -17.72 9.25
N ILE A 174 32.04 -17.80 10.57
CA ILE A 174 30.95 -18.56 11.20
C ILE A 174 29.59 -17.95 10.84
N LEU A 175 29.44 -16.62 10.94
CA LEU A 175 28.21 -15.93 10.56
C LEU A 175 27.89 -16.16 9.09
N ASP A 176 28.87 -16.02 8.19
CA ASP A 176 28.70 -16.29 6.76
C ASP A 176 28.28 -17.75 6.49
N THR A 177 28.83 -18.74 7.21
CA THR A 177 28.37 -20.13 7.09
C THR A 177 26.94 -20.33 7.59
N VAL A 178 26.54 -19.65 8.66
CA VAL A 178 25.17 -19.69 9.18
C VAL A 178 24.20 -19.07 8.18
N ASP A 179 24.52 -17.89 7.66
CA ASP A 179 23.72 -17.17 6.67
C ASP A 179 23.52 -18.01 5.40
N ARG A 180 24.58 -18.68 4.92
CA ARG A 180 24.49 -19.59 3.76
C ARG A 180 23.60 -20.80 4.04
N ASN A 181 23.69 -21.37 5.24
CA ASN A 181 22.86 -22.51 5.61
C ASN A 181 21.38 -22.09 5.69
N GLN A 182 21.09 -20.94 6.30
CA GLN A 182 19.74 -20.37 6.32
C GLN A 182 19.20 -20.12 4.90
N LEU A 183 20.03 -19.55 4.01
CA LEU A 183 19.65 -19.30 2.62
C LEU A 183 19.27 -20.60 1.89
N ARG A 184 20.04 -21.67 2.12
CA ARG A 184 19.77 -23.00 1.56
C ARG A 184 18.48 -23.60 2.11
N GLU A 185 18.28 -23.52 3.42
CA GLU A 185 17.07 -24.02 4.08
C GLU A 185 15.83 -23.27 3.58
N ASN A 186 15.87 -21.93 3.52
CA ASN A 186 14.78 -21.10 3.02
C ASN A 186 14.45 -21.42 1.55
N ARG A 187 15.47 -21.56 0.70
CA ARG A 187 15.30 -21.98 -0.69
C ARG A 187 14.62 -23.33 -0.79
N ASN A 188 15.08 -24.31 0.00
CA ASN A 188 14.53 -25.66 -0.02
C ASN A 188 13.08 -25.69 0.49
N LEU A 189 12.74 -24.83 1.46
CA LEU A 189 11.38 -24.67 1.95
C LEU A 189 10.48 -24.06 0.89
N GLN A 190 10.92 -22.99 0.22
CA GLN A 190 10.18 -22.37 -0.89
C GLN A 190 9.91 -23.37 -2.01
N MET A 191 10.92 -24.16 -2.39
CA MET A 191 10.80 -25.17 -3.45
C MET A 191 9.77 -26.25 -3.07
N GLN A 192 9.79 -26.73 -1.82
CA GLN A 192 8.79 -27.67 -1.33
C GLN A 192 7.37 -27.08 -1.33
N MET A 193 7.23 -25.79 -1.05
CA MET A 193 5.93 -25.10 -1.08
C MET A 193 5.39 -24.98 -2.50
N GLU A 194 6.24 -24.65 -3.49
CA GLU A 194 5.85 -24.58 -4.90
C GLU A 194 5.53 -25.96 -5.48
N ASP A 195 6.34 -26.98 -5.16
CA ASP A 195 6.07 -28.36 -5.53
C ASP A 195 4.77 -28.87 -4.89
N ALA A 196 4.51 -28.54 -3.62
CA ALA A 196 3.25 -28.86 -2.95
C ALA A 196 2.06 -28.18 -3.64
N ALA A 197 2.17 -26.89 -3.97
CA ALA A 197 1.12 -26.15 -4.68
C ALA A 197 0.84 -26.74 -6.07
N THR A 198 1.88 -27.20 -6.76
CA THR A 198 1.80 -27.77 -8.11
C THR A 198 1.33 -29.24 -8.09
N SER A 199 1.65 -30.00 -7.04
CA SER A 199 1.31 -31.43 -6.91
C SER A 199 -0.11 -31.70 -6.41
N PHE A 200 -0.88 -30.68 -6.03
CA PHE A 200 -2.33 -30.84 -5.78
C PHE A 200 -3.14 -31.22 -7.04
N ASP A 201 -2.53 -31.22 -8.23
CA ASP A 201 -3.17 -31.61 -9.50
C ASP A 201 -2.72 -32.99 -10.04
N ILE A 202 -1.89 -33.75 -9.28
CA ILE A 202 -1.50 -35.11 -9.67
C ILE A 202 -1.74 -36.08 -8.50
N THR A 203 -2.85 -36.79 -8.62
CA THR A 203 -3.29 -38.01 -7.93
C THR A 203 -2.31 -38.67 -6.96
N GLN A 204 -2.84 -38.95 -5.75
CA GLN A 204 -2.47 -40.03 -4.84
C GLN A 204 -1.68 -41.16 -5.53
N ASP A 205 -0.42 -41.35 -5.16
CA ASP A 205 0.17 -42.68 -5.17
C ASP A 205 1.16 -42.82 -4.01
N GLU A 206 0.72 -43.59 -3.00
CA GLU A 206 1.47 -43.90 -1.81
C GLU A 206 2.71 -44.74 -2.14
N LYS A 207 3.89 -44.22 -1.81
CA LYS A 207 5.06 -45.08 -1.54
C LYS A 207 5.58 -44.82 -0.13
N ALA A 208 4.83 -45.36 0.83
CA ALA A 208 5.34 -45.66 2.16
C ALA A 208 6.50 -46.67 2.04
N LYS A 209 7.74 -46.21 2.28
CA LYS A 209 8.88 -47.10 2.53
C LYS A 209 9.06 -47.27 4.03
N ASN A 210 8.76 -48.48 4.49
CA ASN A 210 9.10 -49.03 5.81
C ASN A 210 10.58 -48.82 6.14
N ASN A 211 10.85 -48.31 7.34
CA ASN A 211 12.17 -48.41 7.98
C ASN A 211 11.99 -48.95 9.40
N GLU A 212 12.22 -50.26 9.56
CA GLU A 212 12.30 -50.96 10.84
C GLU A 212 13.44 -50.39 11.70
N LYS A 213 13.10 -49.81 12.86
CA LYS A 213 14.08 -49.33 13.84
C LYS A 213 14.52 -50.48 14.74
N ASN A 214 15.76 -50.91 14.56
CA ASN A 214 16.48 -51.87 15.40
C ASN A 214 16.89 -51.16 16.71
N THR A 215 16.27 -51.51 17.83
CA THR A 215 16.47 -50.83 19.13
C THR A 215 17.69 -51.38 19.87
N LYS A 216 18.85 -50.72 19.70
CA LYS A 216 19.99 -50.88 20.61
C LYS A 216 19.97 -49.82 21.71
N LYS A 217 20.37 -50.22 22.92
CA LYS A 217 20.45 -49.39 24.14
C LYS A 217 21.49 -48.27 23.94
N LYS A 218 21.04 -47.03 23.83
CA LYS A 218 21.88 -45.82 23.67
C LYS A 218 22.51 -45.44 25.01
N GLN A 219 23.82 -45.23 25.04
CA GLN A 219 24.55 -44.68 26.19
C GLN A 219 24.73 -43.17 26.04
N TRP A 220 25.02 -42.47 27.14
CA TRP A 220 25.20 -41.02 27.13
C TRP A 220 26.41 -40.65 26.24
N GLY A 221 26.18 -39.87 25.17
CA GLY A 221 27.17 -39.56 24.13
C GLY A 221 26.96 -40.28 22.78
N ASP A 222 25.98 -41.18 22.68
CA ASP A 222 25.58 -41.85 21.45
C ASP A 222 24.51 -40.98 20.73
N PHE A 223 24.95 -40.05 19.90
CA PHE A 223 24.07 -39.23 19.06
C PHE A 223 23.79 -40.02 17.77
N ASP A 224 22.69 -40.79 17.72
CA ASP A 224 22.32 -41.57 16.52
C ASP A 224 21.95 -40.73 15.30
N VAL A 225 21.89 -39.41 15.45
CA VAL A 225 21.73 -38.45 14.38
C VAL A 225 22.76 -37.37 14.65
N PRO A 226 23.77 -37.17 13.78
CA PRO A 226 24.52 -35.94 13.81
C PRO A 226 23.52 -34.78 13.73
N ASP A 227 23.57 -33.81 14.63
CA ASP A 227 22.82 -32.53 14.50
C ASP A 227 23.20 -31.76 13.21
N THR A 228 24.09 -32.33 12.40
CA THR A 228 24.66 -31.83 11.14
C THR A 228 24.55 -32.85 10.00
N GLU A 229 23.50 -33.69 9.97
CA GLU A 229 23.09 -34.31 8.71
C GLU A 229 22.50 -33.21 7.81
N ASP A 230 23.32 -32.65 6.91
CA ASP A 230 22.87 -31.83 5.79
C ASP A 230 21.85 -32.68 5.00
N ILE A 231 20.55 -32.47 5.25
CA ILE A 231 19.45 -33.32 4.75
C ILE A 231 19.42 -33.35 3.21
N GLN A 232 20.11 -32.42 2.55
CA GLN A 232 20.17 -32.34 1.10
C GLN A 232 21.60 -32.06 0.64
N LYS A 233 22.25 -33.07 0.06
CA LYS A 233 23.51 -32.87 -0.68
C LYS A 233 23.22 -31.88 -1.82
N PRO A 234 24.05 -30.84 -2.03
CA PRO A 234 23.85 -29.92 -3.14
C PRO A 234 23.87 -30.70 -4.44
N GLU A 235 22.78 -30.61 -5.21
CA GLU A 235 22.76 -31.18 -6.55
C GLU A 235 23.88 -30.57 -7.40
N PRO A 236 24.55 -31.37 -8.25
CA PRO A 236 25.57 -30.83 -9.14
C PRO A 236 24.92 -29.80 -10.08
N ARG A 237 25.34 -28.53 -9.95
CA ARG A 237 24.82 -27.43 -10.76
C ARG A 237 25.04 -27.71 -12.26
N LYS A 238 23.97 -27.61 -13.03
CA LYS A 238 24.04 -27.59 -14.50
C LYS A 238 24.31 -26.15 -14.93
N GLN A 239 25.57 -25.79 -15.10
CA GLN A 239 25.92 -24.46 -15.56
C GLN A 239 25.36 -24.22 -16.97
N MET A 240 24.33 -23.38 -17.07
CA MET A 240 23.72 -22.98 -18.34
C MET A 240 24.32 -21.63 -18.76
N MET A 241 24.97 -21.59 -19.91
CA MET A 241 25.46 -20.33 -20.47
C MET A 241 24.35 -19.65 -21.26
N ILE A 242 23.97 -18.46 -20.83
CA ILE A 242 23.01 -17.59 -21.51
C ILE A 242 23.70 -16.35 -22.05
N ASN A 243 23.07 -15.68 -23.02
CA ASN A 243 23.60 -14.45 -23.58
C ASN A 243 23.55 -13.30 -22.55
N ALA A 244 24.41 -12.29 -22.70
CA ALA A 244 24.41 -11.10 -21.84
C ALA A 244 23.05 -10.38 -21.82
N ASN A 245 22.37 -10.32 -22.96
CA ASN A 245 21.04 -9.71 -23.06
C ASN A 245 20.00 -10.51 -22.27
N GLU A 246 20.02 -11.84 -22.38
CA GLU A 246 19.11 -12.73 -21.63
C GLU A 246 19.38 -12.62 -20.14
N ARG A 247 20.66 -12.55 -19.73
CA ARG A 247 21.04 -12.36 -18.34
C ARG A 247 20.55 -11.04 -17.76
N ASN A 248 20.59 -9.97 -18.55
CA ASN A 248 20.06 -8.68 -18.11
C ASN A 248 18.53 -8.72 -18.00
N LEU A 249 17.85 -9.37 -18.95
CA LEU A 249 16.40 -9.54 -18.89
C LEU A 249 15.97 -10.29 -17.62
N LEU A 250 16.61 -11.42 -17.31
CA LEU A 250 16.30 -12.20 -16.12
C LEU A 250 16.59 -11.42 -14.81
N ARG A 251 17.64 -10.59 -14.81
CA ARG A 251 17.89 -9.68 -13.68
C ARG A 251 16.80 -8.63 -13.53
N GLU A 252 16.33 -8.06 -14.63
CA GLU A 252 15.22 -7.10 -14.61
C GLU A 252 13.93 -7.78 -14.13
N GLU A 253 13.65 -9.00 -14.56
CA GLU A 253 12.51 -9.80 -14.10
C GLU A 253 12.59 -10.06 -12.58
N PHE A 254 13.78 -10.44 -12.08
CA PHE A 254 14.01 -10.61 -10.64
C PHE A 254 13.71 -9.33 -9.86
N LEU A 255 14.23 -8.18 -10.33
CA LEU A 255 13.97 -6.89 -9.70
C LEU A 255 12.48 -6.55 -9.72
N GLN A 256 11.83 -6.70 -10.87
CA GLN A 256 10.41 -6.41 -11.04
C GLN A 256 9.55 -7.24 -10.09
N GLU A 257 9.85 -8.53 -9.94
CA GLU A 257 9.10 -9.41 -9.04
C GLU A 257 9.33 -9.06 -7.56
N MET A 258 10.54 -8.63 -7.20
CA MET A 258 10.80 -8.13 -5.85
C MET A 258 10.06 -6.81 -5.57
N TYR A 259 9.97 -5.91 -6.56
CA TYR A 259 9.17 -4.68 -6.43
C TYR A 259 7.67 -4.97 -6.41
N SER A 260 7.17 -5.91 -7.23
CA SER A 260 5.76 -6.30 -7.26
C SER A 260 5.35 -6.92 -5.92
N SER A 261 6.16 -7.83 -5.39
CA SER A 261 5.96 -8.46 -4.09
C SER A 261 5.90 -7.42 -2.97
N PHE A 262 6.80 -6.42 -3.01
CA PHE A 262 6.77 -5.32 -2.05
C PHE A 262 5.48 -4.48 -2.16
N MET A 263 5.10 -4.10 -3.38
CA MET A 263 3.90 -3.29 -3.64
C MET A 263 2.63 -4.00 -3.18
N GLU A 264 2.55 -5.31 -3.37
CA GLU A 264 1.41 -6.14 -2.99
C GLU A 264 1.38 -6.47 -1.49
N GLY A 265 2.51 -6.35 -0.79
CA GLY A 265 2.56 -6.60 0.65
C GLY A 265 2.88 -8.04 1.00
N ARG A 266 3.53 -8.77 0.09
CA ARG A 266 3.89 -10.19 0.27
C ARG A 266 5.26 -10.38 0.94
N ASP A 267 5.97 -9.29 1.20
CA ASP A 267 7.29 -9.33 1.81
C ASP A 267 7.21 -9.46 3.34
N ILE A 268 7.53 -10.65 3.84
CA ILE A 268 7.31 -11.00 5.26
C ILE A 268 8.29 -10.26 6.17
N GLU A 269 9.47 -9.89 5.66
CA GLU A 269 10.50 -9.22 6.46
C GLU A 269 10.22 -7.72 6.67
N PHE A 270 9.28 -7.14 5.92
CA PHE A 270 8.95 -5.71 6.01
C PHE A 270 7.74 -5.43 6.88
N ASP A 271 7.86 -4.45 7.79
CA ASP A 271 6.72 -3.99 8.59
C ASP A 271 5.88 -2.95 7.84
N TYR A 272 4.90 -3.43 7.06
CA TYR A 272 3.98 -2.58 6.29
C TYR A 272 3.11 -1.66 7.14
N ASN A 273 2.92 -1.93 8.43
CA ASN A 273 2.11 -1.05 9.28
C ASN A 273 2.72 0.35 9.40
N SER A 274 4.05 0.44 9.32
CA SER A 274 4.80 1.70 9.36
C SER A 274 4.57 2.59 8.14
N VAL A 275 4.18 2.02 6.99
CA VAL A 275 4.01 2.73 5.72
C VAL A 275 2.53 2.88 5.38
N ASP A 276 1.75 1.80 5.46
CA ASP A 276 0.37 1.76 4.97
C ASP A 276 -0.55 2.74 5.68
N HIS A 277 -0.28 3.04 6.95
CA HIS A 277 -1.06 3.96 7.79
C HIS A 277 -0.40 5.33 7.98
N ASN A 278 0.78 5.55 7.40
CA ASN A 278 1.51 6.80 7.59
C ASN A 278 1.20 7.80 6.46
N GLU A 279 0.71 8.98 6.83
CA GLU A 279 0.37 10.08 5.92
C GLU A 279 1.60 10.78 5.35
N GLU A 280 2.79 10.64 5.96
CA GLU A 280 4.03 11.23 5.44
C GLU A 280 4.44 10.64 4.08
N TYR A 281 3.99 9.42 3.79
CA TYR A 281 4.20 8.77 2.49
C TYR A 281 3.14 9.16 1.44
N ASP A 282 2.17 10.03 1.77
CA ASP A 282 1.22 10.55 0.78
C ASP A 282 1.93 11.56 -0.15
N ASP A 283 2.32 11.09 -1.33
CA ASP A 283 2.94 11.94 -2.35
C ASP A 283 1.87 12.82 -3.02
N LEU A 284 1.77 14.07 -2.56
CA LEU A 284 0.84 15.07 -3.10
C LEU A 284 1.04 15.35 -4.59
N ALA A 285 2.27 15.25 -5.09
CA ALA A 285 2.55 15.46 -6.51
C ALA A 285 1.97 14.29 -7.32
N LYS A 286 2.14 13.05 -6.82
CA LYS A 286 1.54 11.88 -7.45
C LYS A 286 0.02 11.92 -7.42
N LEU A 287 -0.57 12.34 -6.30
CA LEU A 287 -2.02 12.53 -6.18
C LEU A 287 -2.55 13.59 -7.16
N SER A 288 -1.82 14.69 -7.35
CA SER A 288 -2.18 15.71 -8.33
C SER A 288 -2.14 15.14 -9.75
N GLN A 289 -1.09 14.38 -10.09
CA GLN A 289 -0.97 13.75 -11.40
C GLN A 289 -2.08 12.73 -11.64
N ASP A 290 -2.37 11.85 -10.67
CA ASP A 290 -3.45 10.87 -10.78
C ASP A 290 -4.81 11.55 -10.95
N ALA A 291 -5.00 12.73 -10.35
CA ALA A 291 -6.21 13.54 -10.53
C ALA A 291 -6.28 14.19 -11.93
N GLU A 292 -5.15 14.66 -12.46
CA GLU A 292 -5.02 15.17 -13.83
C GLU A 292 -5.30 14.06 -14.84
N ASP A 293 -4.67 12.89 -14.70
CA ASP A 293 -4.88 11.73 -15.56
C ASP A 293 -6.35 11.30 -15.56
N LYS A 294 -6.99 11.27 -14.39
CA LYS A 294 -8.44 10.99 -14.27
C LYS A 294 -9.30 12.06 -14.97
N TYR A 295 -8.88 13.33 -14.92
CA TYR A 295 -9.56 14.40 -15.65
C TYR A 295 -9.44 14.18 -17.16
N PHE A 296 -8.23 13.91 -17.67
CA PHE A 296 -7.98 13.62 -19.09
C PHE A 296 -8.70 12.37 -19.59
N ASP A 297 -8.78 11.30 -18.79
CA ASP A 297 -9.52 10.09 -19.15
C ASP A 297 -11.04 10.33 -19.18
N SER A 298 -11.52 11.28 -18.38
CA SER A 298 -12.94 11.66 -18.31
C SER A 298 -13.35 12.66 -19.39
N GLU A 299 -12.40 13.46 -19.89
CA GLU A 299 -12.55 14.12 -21.17
C GLU A 299 -12.53 13.03 -22.23
N GLY A 300 -13.72 12.67 -22.73
CA GLY A 300 -13.80 11.83 -23.92
C GLY A 300 -12.86 12.40 -24.96
N ASN A 301 -12.05 11.55 -25.58
CA ASN A 301 -11.27 11.91 -26.75
C ASN A 301 -12.28 12.15 -27.89
N ASP A 302 -13.03 13.24 -27.76
CA ASP A 302 -14.10 13.62 -28.64
C ASP A 302 -13.39 13.86 -29.96
N SER A 303 -13.47 12.88 -30.87
CA SER A 303 -12.93 13.03 -32.21
C SER A 303 -13.49 14.31 -32.87
N GLN A 304 -14.60 14.85 -32.36
CA GLN A 304 -15.15 16.17 -32.64
C GLN A 304 -14.26 17.34 -32.17
N THR A 305 -13.67 17.34 -30.98
CA THR A 305 -12.78 18.44 -30.54
C THR A 305 -11.47 18.44 -31.33
N LEU A 306 -10.90 17.26 -31.62
CA LEU A 306 -9.70 17.14 -32.43
C LEU A 306 -9.96 17.47 -33.92
N GLU A 307 -11.11 17.07 -34.47
CA GLU A 307 -11.52 17.37 -35.84
C GLU A 307 -12.00 18.82 -36.00
N GLU A 308 -12.66 19.41 -35.01
CA GLU A 308 -12.92 20.86 -34.94
C GLU A 308 -11.62 21.65 -34.84
N HIS A 309 -10.66 21.20 -34.03
CA HIS A 309 -9.36 21.85 -33.90
C HIS A 309 -8.54 21.73 -35.20
N MET A 310 -8.54 20.58 -35.87
CA MET A 310 -7.92 20.40 -37.20
C MET A 310 -8.65 21.18 -38.30
N ALA A 311 -9.98 21.26 -38.26
CA ALA A 311 -10.77 22.04 -39.19
C ALA A 311 -10.51 23.55 -39.03
N LEU A 312 -10.43 24.05 -37.79
CA LEU A 312 -10.01 25.43 -37.50
C LEU A 312 -8.56 25.67 -37.95
N VAL A 313 -7.62 24.78 -37.68
CA VAL A 313 -6.24 24.97 -38.16
C VAL A 313 -6.16 25.00 -39.70
N ASN A 314 -6.94 24.17 -40.41
CA ASN A 314 -7.00 24.16 -41.87
C ASN A 314 -7.73 25.39 -42.47
N GLU A 315 -8.82 25.83 -41.84
CA GLU A 315 -9.59 26.99 -42.29
C GLU A 315 -8.76 28.30 -42.15
N TYR A 316 -7.99 28.42 -41.07
CA TYR A 316 -7.23 29.62 -40.76
C TYR A 316 -5.81 29.59 -41.37
N GLY A 317 -5.17 28.42 -41.48
CA GLY A 317 -3.90 28.24 -42.19
C GLY A 317 -3.99 28.44 -43.71
N SER A 318 -5.20 28.32 -44.28
CA SER A 318 -5.46 28.64 -45.70
C SER A 318 -5.77 30.12 -45.95
N LYS A 319 -6.15 30.89 -44.92
CA LYS A 319 -6.53 32.32 -45.05
C LYS A 319 -5.35 33.29 -44.84
N THR A 320 -4.24 32.86 -44.25
CA THR A 320 -3.00 33.65 -44.08
C THR A 320 -2.07 33.61 -45.30
N ARG A 321 -2.63 33.51 -46.51
CA ARG A 321 -1.88 33.67 -47.77
C ARG A 321 -2.13 35.01 -48.47
N GLY A 322 -2.76 35.99 -47.79
CA GLY A 322 -3.24 37.19 -48.47
C GLY A 322 -3.21 38.53 -47.76
N ASP A 323 -2.85 38.66 -46.48
CA ASP A 323 -2.75 39.99 -45.86
C ASP A 323 -1.86 39.98 -44.60
N ASP A 324 -0.66 40.55 -44.70
CA ASP A 324 0.40 40.52 -43.68
C ASP A 324 0.19 41.51 -42.52
N ASN A 325 -0.97 42.19 -42.44
CA ASN A 325 -1.17 43.32 -41.50
C ASN A 325 -2.17 43.06 -40.37
N VAL A 326 -2.67 41.84 -40.19
CA VAL A 326 -3.61 41.55 -39.11
C VAL A 326 -3.09 40.39 -38.27
N ASP A 327 -2.67 40.70 -37.03
CA ASP A 327 -2.22 39.70 -36.08
C ASP A 327 -3.37 38.72 -35.78
N PRO A 328 -3.21 37.42 -36.08
CA PRO A 328 -4.21 36.41 -35.81
C PRO A 328 -4.67 36.37 -34.34
N LEU A 329 -3.80 36.79 -33.41
CA LEU A 329 -4.10 36.82 -31.97
C LEU A 329 -5.13 37.90 -31.62
N ASP A 330 -5.05 39.07 -32.27
CA ASP A 330 -5.96 40.20 -32.01
C ASP A 330 -7.39 39.89 -32.47
N VAL A 331 -7.54 39.26 -33.64
CA VAL A 331 -8.84 38.85 -34.19
C VAL A 331 -9.52 37.79 -33.30
N PHE A 332 -8.71 36.90 -32.72
CA PHE A 332 -9.19 35.87 -31.80
C PHE A 332 -9.65 36.48 -30.47
N MET A 333 -8.86 37.38 -29.88
CA MET A 333 -9.18 38.05 -28.62
C MET A 333 -10.41 38.96 -28.73
N GLU A 334 -10.58 39.65 -29.86
CA GLU A 334 -11.77 40.48 -30.12
C GLU A 334 -13.04 39.62 -30.24
N ARG A 335 -12.95 38.41 -30.82
CA ARG A 335 -14.10 37.49 -30.93
C ARG A 335 -14.44 36.79 -29.62
N ILE A 336 -13.47 36.45 -28.78
CA ILE A 336 -13.74 35.95 -27.43
C ILE A 336 -14.45 37.04 -26.61
N SER A 337 -13.97 38.28 -26.68
CA SER A 337 -14.58 39.41 -25.99
C SER A 337 -16.03 39.65 -26.45
N ASN A 338 -16.30 39.53 -27.75
CA ASN A 338 -17.65 39.64 -28.31
C ASN A 338 -18.57 38.45 -28.00
N LYS A 339 -18.02 37.24 -27.80
CA LYS A 339 -18.81 36.08 -27.32
C LYS A 339 -19.16 36.23 -25.84
N LEU A 340 -18.23 36.74 -25.03
CA LEU A 340 -18.47 36.99 -23.61
C LEU A 340 -19.49 38.12 -23.40
N SER A 341 -19.48 39.16 -24.24
CA SER A 341 -20.46 40.27 -24.16
C SER A 341 -21.87 39.91 -24.64
N LYS A 342 -22.02 38.89 -25.50
CA LYS A 342 -23.33 38.38 -25.94
C LYS A 342 -23.98 37.41 -24.95
N ASN A 343 -23.23 36.91 -23.99
CA ASN A 343 -23.67 35.95 -22.99
C ASN A 343 -23.80 36.57 -21.57
N SER A 344 -23.58 37.89 -21.43
CA SER A 344 -24.10 38.72 -20.32
C SER A 344 -25.36 39.43 -20.79
#